data_AF-A0A503BGK2-F1
#
_entry.id   AF-A0A503BGK2-F1
#
_cell.length_a   1.000
_cell.length_b   1.000
_cell.length_c   1.000
_cell.angle_alpha   90.00
_cell.angle_beta   90.00
_cell.angle_gamma   90.00
#
_symmetry.space_group_name_H-M   'P 1'
#
loop_
_entity.id
_entity.type
_entity.pdbx_description
1 polymer ?
#
loop_
_entity_poly.entity_id
_entity_poly.type
_entity_poly.pdbx_seq_one_letter_code
_entity_poly.pdbx_strand_id
1 'polypeptide(L)'
;MSFEKIPGSAKSGLAVLTPILSFLAQRGYTEFRDVGVVVEGWPVQFIPVANDLDQEALDQALEIDFATDPDERGIPTRVLRAEHIIATALKLGRPKDHMRMAAFVESQTYDSDALDDILTRHGLKEKWIKVGNQWGWW
;
A
#
# COMPACT_ATOMS: atom_id res chain seq x y z
N MET A 1 -29.50 -2.31 10.75
CA MET A 1 -29.26 -1.32 9.67
C MET A 1 -28.98 -2.10 8.41
N SER A 2 -29.93 -2.09 7.47
CA SER A 2 -29.87 -2.89 6.23
C SER A 2 -29.24 -2.03 5.13
N PHE A 3 -28.26 -2.56 4.40
CA PHE A 3 -27.65 -1.86 3.27
C PHE A 3 -28.37 -2.30 1.98
N GLU A 4 -29.25 -1.44 1.46
CA GLU A 4 -29.91 -1.65 0.17
C GLU A 4 -28.96 -1.40 -1.01
N LYS A 5 -29.18 -2.19 -2.07
CA LYS A 5 -28.42 -2.26 -3.32
C LYS A 5 -28.37 -0.93 -4.09
N ILE A 6 -27.21 -0.63 -4.65
CA ILE A 6 -27.04 0.36 -5.74
C ILE A 6 -26.71 -0.41 -7.04
N PRO A 7 -27.52 -0.30 -8.11
CA PRO A 7 -27.27 -1.01 -9.36
C PRO A 7 -26.38 -0.19 -10.31
N GLY A 8 -25.36 -0.87 -10.88
CA GLY A 8 -24.75 -0.54 -12.16
C GLY A 8 -23.61 0.48 -12.17
N SER A 9 -22.39 0.05 -11.88
CA SER A 9 -21.12 0.55 -12.45
C SER A 9 -19.96 -0.20 -11.79
N ALA A 10 -19.05 -0.78 -12.58
CA ALA A 10 -17.80 -1.48 -12.20
C ALA A 10 -17.81 -2.18 -10.82
N LYS A 11 -17.99 -3.52 -10.78
CA LYS A 11 -17.99 -4.37 -9.55
C LYS A 11 -17.42 -3.61 -8.35
N SER A 12 -18.30 -2.96 -7.57
CA SER A 12 -17.87 -1.91 -6.65
C SER A 12 -16.80 -2.46 -5.71
N GLY A 13 -15.81 -1.67 -5.30
CA GLY A 13 -14.72 -2.14 -4.42
C GLY A 13 -15.22 -2.88 -3.17
N LEU A 14 -16.45 -2.60 -2.72
CA LEU A 14 -17.14 -3.34 -1.66
C LEU A 14 -17.38 -4.83 -1.99
N ALA A 15 -17.74 -5.14 -3.24
CA ALA A 15 -17.89 -6.53 -3.71
C ALA A 15 -16.56 -7.29 -3.67
N VAL A 16 -15.44 -6.62 -3.96
CA VAL A 16 -14.09 -7.21 -3.89
C VAL A 16 -13.67 -7.51 -2.45
N LEU A 17 -14.03 -6.64 -1.50
CA LEU A 17 -13.68 -6.82 -0.09
C LEU A 17 -14.60 -7.79 0.66
N THR A 18 -15.78 -8.11 0.12
CA THR A 18 -16.80 -8.94 0.78
C THR A 18 -16.24 -10.28 1.31
N PRO A 19 -15.42 -11.05 0.57
CA PRO A 19 -14.85 -12.30 1.09
C PRO A 19 -13.97 -12.10 2.33
N ILE A 20 -13.13 -11.05 2.33
CA ILE A 20 -12.23 -10.73 3.46
C ILE A 20 -13.05 -10.30 4.68
N LEU A 21 -14.01 -9.40 4.47
CA LEU A 21 -14.87 -8.92 5.55
C LEU A 21 -15.73 -10.06 6.14
N SER A 22 -16.21 -10.98 5.30
CA SER A 22 -16.97 -12.16 5.76
C SER A 22 -16.08 -13.11 6.59
N PHE A 23 -14.84 -13.33 6.16
CA PHE A 23 -13.87 -14.15 6.89
C PHE A 23 -13.56 -13.58 8.28
N LEU A 24 -13.42 -12.26 8.38
CA LEU A 24 -13.19 -11.55 9.63
C LEU A 24 -14.42 -11.59 10.54
N ALA A 25 -15.61 -11.37 9.98
CA ALA A 25 -16.86 -11.42 10.73
C ALA A 25 -17.13 -12.81 11.35
N GLN A 26 -16.80 -13.89 10.65
CA GLN A 26 -16.89 -15.27 11.17
C GLN A 26 -15.97 -15.52 12.38
N ARG A 27 -14.95 -14.67 12.59
CA ARG A 27 -14.02 -14.71 13.73
C ARG A 27 -14.35 -13.69 14.82
N GLY A 28 -15.48 -12.97 14.69
CA GLY A 28 -15.92 -11.97 15.65
C GLY A 28 -15.39 -10.56 15.40
N TYR A 29 -14.59 -10.34 14.35
CA TYR A 29 -14.11 -9.01 14.00
C TYR A 29 -15.16 -8.28 13.14
N THR A 30 -16.04 -7.53 13.82
CA THR A 30 -17.14 -6.78 13.17
C THR A 30 -17.12 -5.28 13.44
N GLU A 31 -16.34 -4.83 14.43
CA GLU A 31 -16.20 -3.39 14.73
C GLU A 31 -15.40 -2.71 13.62
N PHE A 32 -15.86 -1.54 13.20
CA PHE A 32 -15.11 -0.63 12.34
C PHE A 32 -14.70 0.60 13.13
N ARG A 33 -13.45 1.05 12.90
CA ARG A 33 -12.94 2.33 13.38
C ARG A 33 -12.29 3.05 12.19
N ASP A 34 -12.75 4.26 11.92
CA ASP A 34 -12.44 5.01 10.70
C ASP A 34 -12.68 4.19 9.42
N VAL A 35 -11.61 3.83 8.70
CA VAL A 35 -11.65 3.10 7.43
C VAL A 35 -11.28 1.62 7.56
N GLY A 36 -11.07 1.13 8.79
CA GLY A 36 -10.57 -0.23 9.04
C GLY A 36 -11.47 -1.07 9.95
N VAL A 37 -11.37 -2.39 9.80
CA VAL A 37 -11.94 -3.36 10.75
C VAL A 37 -11.01 -3.47 11.95
N VAL A 38 -11.54 -3.45 13.16
CA VAL A 38 -10.73 -3.60 14.38
C VAL A 38 -10.39 -5.06 14.59
N VAL A 39 -9.10 -5.39 14.50
CA VAL A 39 -8.53 -6.72 14.76
C VAL A 39 -7.61 -6.61 15.95
N GLU A 40 -7.91 -7.34 17.03
CA GLU A 40 -7.13 -7.29 18.29
C GLU A 40 -6.85 -5.86 18.79
N GLY A 41 -7.84 -4.97 18.64
CA GLY A 41 -7.74 -3.55 19.05
C GLY A 41 -7.13 -2.59 18.01
N TRP A 42 -6.60 -3.10 16.90
CA TRP A 42 -5.97 -2.29 15.84
C TRP A 42 -6.88 -2.11 14.63
N PRO A 43 -7.07 -0.88 14.10
CA PRO A 43 -7.81 -0.66 12.86
C PRO A 43 -6.99 -1.13 11.65
N VAL A 44 -7.45 -2.17 10.97
CA VAL A 44 -6.82 -2.74 9.77
C VAL A 44 -7.64 -2.37 8.53
N GLN A 45 -7.03 -1.63 7.62
CA GLN A 45 -7.65 -1.24 6.35
C GLN A 45 -7.26 -2.20 5.23
N PHE A 46 -8.26 -2.68 4.49
CA PHE A 46 -8.07 -3.44 3.26
C PHE A 46 -8.34 -2.54 2.06
N ILE A 47 -7.40 -2.49 1.13
CA ILE A 47 -7.47 -1.63 -0.06
C ILE A 47 -7.44 -2.54 -1.29
N PRO A 48 -8.45 -2.49 -2.17
CA PRO A 48 -8.41 -3.23 -3.42
C PRO A 48 -7.39 -2.61 -4.38
N VAL A 49 -6.82 -3.43 -5.26
CA VAL A 49 -6.00 -2.97 -6.39
C VAL A 49 -6.81 -1.98 -7.21
N ALA A 50 -6.33 -0.74 -7.32
CA ALA A 50 -7.06 0.32 -8.01
C ALA A 50 -6.46 0.65 -9.39
N ASN A 51 -5.20 0.27 -9.64
CA ASN A 51 -4.49 0.61 -10.87
C ASN A 51 -3.28 -0.32 -11.11
N ASP A 52 -2.65 -0.19 -12.28
CA ASP A 52 -1.54 -1.04 -12.71
C ASP A 52 -0.30 -0.95 -11.80
N LEU A 53 -0.04 0.20 -11.18
CA LEU A 53 1.05 0.34 -10.21
C LEU A 53 0.78 -0.48 -8.93
N ASP A 54 -0.47 -0.49 -8.46
CA ASP A 54 -0.86 -1.29 -7.30
C ASP A 54 -0.74 -2.79 -7.60
N GLN A 55 -1.13 -3.20 -8.81
CA GLN A 55 -1.02 -4.59 -9.26
C GLN A 55 0.45 -5.01 -9.34
N GLU A 56 1.31 -4.22 -9.99
CA GLU A 56 2.74 -4.50 -10.08
C GLU A 56 3.40 -4.57 -8.69
N ALA A 57 3.01 -3.67 -7.78
CA ALA A 57 3.51 -3.66 -6.41
C ALA A 57 3.16 -4.97 -5.67
N LEU A 58 1.94 -5.48 -5.85
CA LEU A 58 1.53 -6.75 -5.26
C LEU A 58 2.24 -7.95 -5.91
N ASP A 59 2.44 -7.92 -7.22
CA ASP A 59 3.11 -9.02 -7.94
C ASP A 59 4.59 -9.11 -7.55
N GLN A 60 5.24 -7.97 -7.34
CA GLN A 60 6.66 -7.88 -6.96
C GLN A 60 6.91 -7.74 -5.46
N ALA A 61 5.89 -7.91 -4.61
CA ALA A 61 6.04 -7.84 -3.16
C ALA A 61 7.05 -8.88 -2.66
N LEU A 62 7.91 -8.46 -1.74
CA LEU A 62 8.94 -9.29 -1.12
C LEU A 62 8.31 -10.20 -0.07
N GLU A 63 8.74 -11.45 -0.04
CA GLU A 63 8.46 -12.33 1.09
C GLU A 63 9.52 -12.11 2.17
N ILE A 64 9.05 -11.81 3.38
CA ILE A 64 9.88 -11.70 4.58
C ILE A 64 9.36 -12.68 5.63
N ASP A 65 10.25 -13.11 6.52
CA ASP A 65 9.85 -13.85 7.71
C ASP A 65 9.72 -12.87 8.87
N PHE A 66 8.47 -12.51 9.22
CA PHE A 66 8.21 -11.47 10.22
C PHE A 66 8.02 -12.09 11.62
N ALA A 67 8.90 -11.75 12.55
CA ALA A 67 8.81 -12.15 13.96
C ALA A 67 8.83 -10.92 14.86
N THR A 68 7.96 -10.89 15.86
CA THR A 68 7.94 -9.82 16.89
C THR A 68 8.89 -10.11 18.04
N ASP A 69 9.23 -11.38 18.25
CA ASP A 69 10.23 -11.85 19.20
C ASP A 69 11.33 -12.61 18.42
N PRO A 70 12.63 -12.29 18.62
CA PRO A 70 13.74 -13.00 17.96
C PRO A 70 13.77 -14.51 18.18
N ASP A 71 13.19 -15.00 19.28
CA ASP A 71 13.17 -16.41 19.64
C ASP A 71 11.94 -17.16 19.07
N GLU A 72 10.99 -16.45 18.46
CA GLU A 72 9.80 -17.03 17.84
C GLU A 72 10.00 -17.38 16.37
N ARG A 73 9.25 -18.39 15.90
CA ARG A 73 9.17 -18.67 14.46
C ARG A 73 8.44 -17.52 13.79
N GLY A 74 9.08 -16.90 12.80
CA GLY A 74 8.45 -15.85 12.02
C GLY A 74 7.26 -16.34 11.21
N ILE A 75 6.43 -15.38 10.82
CA ILE A 75 5.27 -15.56 9.95
C ILE A 75 5.65 -15.09 8.54
N PRO A 76 5.61 -15.97 7.52
CA PRO A 76 5.80 -15.57 6.13
C PRO A 76 4.83 -14.46 5.76
N THR A 77 5.38 -13.30 5.41
CA THR A 77 4.63 -12.07 5.17
C THR A 77 5.09 -11.44 3.86
N ARG A 78 4.13 -11.00 3.04
CA ARG A 78 4.44 -10.26 1.81
C ARG A 78 4.39 -8.76 2.07
N VAL A 79 5.47 -8.06 1.76
CA VAL A 79 5.60 -6.60 1.93
C VAL A 79 5.92 -5.93 0.60
N LEU A 80 5.31 -4.78 0.35
CA LEU A 80 5.61 -4.00 -0.85
C LEU A 80 7.06 -3.50 -0.81
N ARG A 81 7.70 -3.49 -1.98
CA ARG A 81 9.05 -2.96 -2.14
C ARG A 81 9.06 -1.44 -1.89
N ALA A 82 10.20 -0.94 -1.43
CA ALA A 82 10.41 0.49 -1.23
C ALA A 82 10.11 1.29 -2.50
N GLU A 83 10.55 0.79 -3.66
CA GLU A 83 10.38 1.48 -4.95
C GLU A 83 8.91 1.70 -5.31
N HIS A 84 8.04 0.70 -5.14
CA HIS A 84 6.61 0.83 -5.40
C HIS A 84 5.92 1.73 -4.38
N ILE A 85 6.39 1.76 -3.13
CA ILE A 85 5.90 2.67 -2.10
C ILE A 85 6.25 4.12 -2.46
N ILE A 86 7.49 4.38 -2.91
CA ILE A 86 7.94 5.69 -3.38
C ILE A 86 7.13 6.11 -4.61
N ALA A 87 6.98 5.24 -5.61
CA ALA A 87 6.20 5.53 -6.80
C ALA A 87 4.73 5.86 -6.47
N THR A 88 4.12 5.12 -5.54
CA THR A 88 2.75 5.38 -5.07
C THR A 88 2.66 6.72 -4.33
N ALA A 89 3.61 7.00 -3.43
CA ALA A 89 3.68 8.26 -2.70
C ALA A 89 3.86 9.45 -3.66
N LEU A 90 4.73 9.32 -4.66
CA LEU A 90 4.94 10.30 -5.71
C LEU A 90 3.67 10.53 -6.53
N LYS A 91 2.98 9.46 -6.93
CA LYS A 91 1.73 9.53 -7.70
C LYS A 91 0.66 10.31 -6.93
N LEU A 92 0.43 9.97 -5.65
CA LEU A 92 -0.58 10.60 -4.81
C LEU A 92 -0.22 12.04 -4.39
N GLY A 93 1.05 12.32 -4.11
CA GLY A 93 1.57 13.67 -3.87
C GLY A 93 0.94 14.40 -2.66
N ARG A 94 0.43 13.68 -1.65
CA ARG A 94 -0.11 14.33 -0.43
C ARG A 94 1.03 14.83 0.44
N PRO A 95 0.81 15.78 1.37
CA PRO A 95 1.89 16.26 2.26
C PRO A 95 2.64 15.15 3.00
N LYS A 96 1.93 14.17 3.56
CA LYS A 96 2.54 13.01 4.24
C LYS A 96 3.32 12.08 3.30
N ASP A 97 2.96 12.05 2.03
CA ASP A 97 3.62 11.18 1.05
C ASP A 97 5.00 11.73 0.67
N HIS A 98 5.16 13.06 0.69
CA HIS A 98 6.48 13.69 0.53
C HIS A 98 7.44 13.34 1.66
N MET A 99 6.97 13.39 2.91
CA MET A 99 7.78 12.96 4.06
C MET A 99 8.19 11.50 3.95
N ARG A 100 7.28 10.62 3.50
CA ARG A 100 7.60 9.21 3.28
C ARG A 100 8.68 9.04 2.22
N MET A 101 8.59 9.73 1.09
CA MET A 101 9.63 9.68 0.05
C MET A 101 10.97 10.19 0.58
N ALA A 102 10.98 11.32 1.30
CA ALA A 102 12.20 11.89 1.89
C ALA A 102 12.89 10.88 2.82
N ALA A 103 12.14 10.18 3.67
CA ALA A 103 12.71 9.14 4.54
C ALA A 103 13.42 8.02 3.75
N PHE A 104 12.86 7.56 2.63
CA PHE A 104 13.53 6.58 1.77
C PHE A 104 14.77 7.14 1.08
N VAL A 105 14.70 8.39 0.60
CA VAL A 105 15.82 9.07 -0.06
C VAL A 105 16.99 9.26 0.91
N GLU A 106 16.72 9.80 2.09
CA GLU A 106 17.72 10.08 3.13
C GLU A 106 18.38 8.80 3.67
N SER A 107 17.59 7.74 3.86
CA SER A 107 18.11 6.45 4.35
C SER A 107 18.75 5.59 3.27
N GLN A 108 18.60 5.96 1.99
CA GLN A 108 19.09 5.20 0.84
C GLN A 108 18.60 3.73 0.82
N THR A 109 17.42 3.46 1.40
CA THR A 109 16.85 2.11 1.51
C THR A 109 15.95 1.76 0.32
N TYR A 110 16.41 2.02 -0.89
CA TYR A 110 15.74 1.63 -2.14
C TYR A 110 16.78 1.41 -3.24
N ASP A 111 16.44 0.57 -4.21
CA ASP A 111 17.24 0.36 -5.41
C ASP A 111 16.92 1.48 -6.42
N SER A 112 17.92 2.31 -6.73
CA SER A 112 17.75 3.47 -7.61
C SER A 112 17.42 3.08 -9.05
N ASP A 113 18.02 2.00 -9.55
CA ASP A 113 17.82 1.56 -10.93
C ASP A 113 16.43 0.94 -11.08
N ALA A 114 16.02 0.12 -10.10
CA ALA A 114 14.67 -0.42 -10.04
C ALA A 114 13.62 0.68 -9.90
N LEU A 115 13.88 1.72 -9.10
CA LEU A 115 12.98 2.86 -8.98
C LEU A 115 12.87 3.61 -10.32
N ASP A 116 13.98 3.92 -10.99
CA ASP A 116 13.95 4.62 -12.28
C ASP A 116 13.14 3.85 -13.34
N ASP A 117 13.29 2.54 -13.39
CA ASP A 117 12.58 1.65 -14.29
C ASP A 117 11.06 1.63 -14.00
N ILE A 118 10.67 1.49 -12.72
CA ILE A 118 9.25 1.59 -12.28
C ILE A 118 8.67 2.97 -12.63
N LEU A 119 9.37 4.05 -12.29
CA LEU A 119 8.90 5.41 -12.57
C LEU A 119 8.77 5.68 -14.07
N THR A 120 9.64 5.09 -14.90
CA THR A 120 9.56 5.18 -16.36
C THR A 120 8.33 4.45 -16.88
N ARG A 121 8.12 3.18 -16.48
CA ARG A 121 6.94 2.39 -16.90
C ARG A 121 5.61 3.05 -16.55
N HIS A 122 5.54 3.69 -15.38
CA HIS A 122 4.33 4.32 -14.86
C HIS A 122 4.19 5.81 -15.20
N GLY A 123 5.08 6.36 -16.03
CA GLY A 123 5.00 7.76 -16.48
C GLY A 123 5.22 8.80 -15.37
N LEU A 124 5.98 8.46 -14.33
CA LEU A 124 6.22 9.29 -13.15
C LEU A 124 7.61 9.95 -13.12
N LYS A 125 8.48 9.66 -14.09
CA LYS A 125 9.88 10.13 -14.11
C LYS A 125 10.02 11.65 -14.07
N GLU A 126 9.28 12.38 -14.89
CA GLU A 126 9.32 13.85 -14.89
C GLU A 126 8.88 14.44 -13.54
N LYS A 127 7.86 13.83 -12.92
CA LYS A 127 7.35 14.24 -11.62
C LYS A 127 8.41 14.01 -10.54
N TRP A 128 9.12 12.88 -10.58
CA TRP A 128 10.23 12.58 -9.68
C TRP A 128 11.33 13.63 -9.77
N ILE A 129 11.77 13.96 -11.00
CA ILE A 129 12.78 15.00 -11.25
C ILE A 129 12.31 16.36 -10.70
N LYS A 130 11.06 16.73 -10.93
CA LYS A 130 10.53 18.00 -10.40
C LYS A 130 10.55 18.03 -8.87
N VAL A 131 10.13 16.95 -8.22
CA VAL A 131 10.08 16.86 -6.75
C VAL A 131 11.48 16.91 -6.17
N GLY A 132 12.43 16.11 -6.65
CA GLY A 132 13.77 16.12 -6.05
C GLY A 132 14.54 17.44 -6.29
N ASN A 133 14.29 18.16 -7.39
CA ASN A 133 14.80 19.53 -7.55
C ASN A 133 14.24 20.49 -6.49
N GLN A 134 12.93 20.38 -6.20
CA GLN A 134 12.28 21.21 -5.19
C GLN A 134 12.81 20.91 -3.77
N TRP A 135 13.20 19.66 -3.52
CA TRP A 135 13.65 19.20 -2.21
C TRP A 135 15.17 19.12 -2.06
N GLY A 136 15.94 19.37 -3.12
CA GLY A 136 17.41 19.35 -3.10
C GLY A 136 18.00 17.96 -2.88
N TRP A 137 17.43 16.93 -3.51
CA TRP A 137 17.90 15.54 -3.37
C TRP A 137 19.17 15.22 -4.19
N TRP A 138 19.52 16.09 -5.13
CA TRP A 138 20.75 16.03 -5.94
C TRP A 138 21.33 17.43 -6.14
#